data_AF-A0A9W7BEL4-F1
#
_entry.id   AF-A0A9W7BEL4-F1
#
_cell.length_a   1.000
_cell.length_b   1.000
_cell.length_c   1.000
_cell.angle_alpha   90.00
_cell.angle_beta   90.00
_cell.angle_gamma   90.00
#
_symmetry.space_group_name_H-M   'P 1'
#
loop_
_entity.id
_entity.type
_entity.pdbx_description
1 polymer ?
#
loop_
_entity_poly.entity_id
_entity_poly.type
_entity_poly.pdbx_seq_one_letter_code
_entity_poly.pdbx_strand_id
1 'polypeptide(L)'
;MSVQLDSIAIAAINLLPPTVAHQRSSNDSVFSVLNKTVTVTGKKLLMEWCAKPLTDLSKIQARQDIVASFVEDDEALSSLRVGLKSVCGDVQRVLDKIKKKGTLKEMYDLYVFVRGVKTVSELLSLDTLASYKSSLTSCTEQCEQMLNLCETVIDMKLAPRDFVVNDSFSEELAELKEEMDKTTEEIQDEYAEAQNLWSSETGAKLSDVRLEQDKNGGYYLRIPDSNAEKKLRNIGEFR
;
A
#
# COMPACT_ATOMS: atom_id res chain seq x y z
N MET A 1 27.16 -13.27 -22.22
CA MET A 1 28.03 -13.88 -21.19
C MET A 1 28.15 -12.84 -20.06
N SER A 2 28.37 -13.26 -18.81
CA SER A 2 28.63 -12.34 -17.69
C SER A 2 29.92 -12.78 -17.01
N VAL A 3 30.64 -11.84 -16.40
CA VAL A 3 31.79 -12.19 -15.56
C VAL A 3 31.26 -13.00 -14.38
N GLN A 4 31.85 -14.18 -14.14
CA GLN A 4 31.58 -14.98 -12.94
C GLN A 4 32.57 -14.55 -11.86
N LEU A 5 32.07 -13.97 -10.79
CA LEU A 5 32.86 -13.62 -9.61
C LEU A 5 32.67 -14.71 -8.57
N ASP A 6 33.77 -15.22 -8.03
CA ASP A 6 33.73 -16.12 -6.89
C ASP A 6 33.46 -15.34 -5.60
N SER A 7 33.08 -16.06 -4.54
CA SER A 7 32.75 -15.43 -3.25
C SER A 7 33.93 -14.66 -2.64
N ILE A 8 35.17 -15.08 -2.92
CA ILE A 8 36.39 -14.44 -2.44
C ILE A 8 36.60 -13.10 -3.15
N ALA A 9 36.46 -13.03 -4.48
CA ALA A 9 36.57 -11.75 -5.21
C ALA A 9 35.48 -10.76 -4.78
N ILE A 10 34.24 -11.22 -4.58
CA ILE A 10 33.13 -10.39 -4.09
C ILE A 10 33.47 -9.79 -2.72
N ALA A 11 34.04 -10.58 -1.81
CA ALA A 11 34.45 -10.14 -0.49
C ALA A 11 35.68 -9.22 -0.53
N ALA A 12 36.68 -9.53 -1.35
CA ALA A 12 37.93 -8.77 -1.45
C ALA A 12 37.71 -7.32 -1.91
N ILE A 13 36.72 -7.10 -2.78
CA ILE A 13 36.37 -5.77 -3.30
C ILE A 13 35.26 -5.12 -2.45
N ASN A 14 34.81 -5.78 -1.37
CA ASN A 14 33.65 -5.35 -0.57
C ASN A 14 32.44 -4.99 -1.45
N LEU A 15 32.17 -5.81 -2.46
CA LEU A 15 31.20 -5.48 -3.51
C LEU A 15 29.77 -5.45 -2.97
N LEU A 16 29.42 -6.41 -2.13
CA LEU A 16 28.09 -6.59 -1.53
C LEU A 16 28.17 -6.49 -0.01
N PRO A 17 27.09 -6.09 0.67
CA PRO A 17 27.06 -6.08 2.13
C PRO A 17 27.24 -7.50 2.68
N PRO A 18 27.96 -7.67 3.80
CA PRO A 18 28.17 -8.99 4.40
C PRO A 18 26.84 -9.61 4.85
N THR A 19 26.71 -10.92 4.67
CA THR A 19 25.52 -11.71 5.03
C THR A 19 25.38 -11.94 6.53
N VAL A 20 26.45 -11.76 7.30
CA VAL A 20 26.47 -11.99 8.76
C VAL A 20 26.48 -10.64 9.48
N ALA A 21 25.54 -10.44 10.40
CA ALA A 21 25.31 -9.21 11.16
C ALA A 21 26.37 -8.93 12.26
N HIS A 22 27.63 -9.27 12.02
CA HIS A 22 28.73 -8.92 12.93
C HIS A 22 29.43 -7.66 12.44
N GLN A 23 28.99 -6.54 13.03
CA GLN A 23 29.73 -5.29 13.19
C GLN A 23 30.61 -4.86 12.01
N ARG A 24 29.98 -4.42 10.93
CA ARG A 24 30.56 -3.46 9.97
C ARG A 24 29.49 -2.43 9.62
N SER A 25 29.90 -1.18 9.46
CA SER A 25 28.98 -0.06 9.30
C SER A 25 28.13 -0.26 8.03
N SER A 26 26.92 0.30 7.98
CA SER A 26 26.02 0.20 6.82
C SER A 26 26.63 0.76 5.51
N ASN A 27 27.75 1.47 5.58
CA ASN A 27 28.44 2.13 4.47
C ASN A 27 29.67 1.36 3.94
N ASP A 28 29.91 0.12 4.38
CA ASP A 28 31.20 -0.55 4.11
C ASP A 28 31.27 -1.33 2.78
N SER A 29 30.31 -1.15 1.86
CA SER A 29 30.31 -1.87 0.56
C SER A 29 30.10 -0.96 -0.65
N VAL A 30 30.66 -1.35 -1.79
CA VAL A 30 30.46 -0.64 -3.08
C VAL A 30 28.97 -0.54 -3.40
N PHE A 31 28.21 -1.62 -3.19
CA PHE A 31 26.76 -1.61 -3.33
C PHE A 31 26.08 -0.57 -2.44
N SER A 32 26.47 -0.43 -1.17
CA SER A 32 25.89 0.56 -0.26
C SER A 32 26.08 2.00 -0.75
N VAL A 33 27.23 2.30 -1.38
CA VAL A 33 27.53 3.63 -1.95
C VAL A 33 26.69 3.88 -3.20
N LEU A 34 26.64 2.91 -4.12
CA LEU A 34 25.93 3.03 -5.40
C LEU A 34 24.41 2.96 -5.26
N ASN A 35 23.90 2.24 -4.25
CA ASN A 35 22.48 2.00 -4.12
C ASN A 35 21.73 3.23 -3.59
N LYS A 36 21.30 4.07 -4.54
CA LYS A 36 20.36 5.17 -4.34
C LYS A 36 19.01 4.88 -5.01
N THR A 37 18.66 3.60 -5.18
CA THR A 37 17.38 3.21 -5.79
C THR A 37 16.21 3.56 -4.87
N VAL A 38 15.05 3.90 -5.46
CA VAL A 38 13.83 4.26 -4.71
C VAL A 38 12.83 3.12 -4.61
N THR A 39 13.04 2.02 -5.35
CA THR A 39 12.17 0.83 -5.34
C THR A 39 12.91 -0.41 -4.85
N VAL A 40 12.17 -1.33 -4.21
CA VAL A 40 12.73 -2.62 -3.74
C VAL A 40 13.24 -3.44 -4.92
N THR A 41 12.51 -3.45 -6.04
CA THR A 41 12.90 -4.16 -7.27
C THR A 41 14.16 -3.54 -7.88
N GLY A 42 14.28 -2.21 -7.89
CA GLY A 42 15.50 -1.53 -8.33
C GLY A 42 16.72 -1.89 -7.48
N LYS A 43 16.54 -1.95 -6.15
CA LYS A 43 17.60 -2.41 -5.22
C LYS A 43 18.07 -3.83 -5.53
N LYS A 44 17.13 -4.76 -5.74
CA LYS A 44 17.42 -6.17 -6.10
C LYS A 44 18.15 -6.25 -7.44
N LEU A 45 17.69 -5.51 -8.45
CA LEU A 45 18.30 -5.48 -9.79
C LEU A 45 19.73 -4.91 -9.76
N LEU A 46 19.95 -3.81 -9.03
CA LEU A 46 21.29 -3.22 -8.89
C LEU A 46 22.25 -4.19 -8.20
N MET A 47 21.77 -4.90 -7.17
CA MET A 47 22.57 -5.91 -6.48
C MET A 47 22.99 -7.03 -7.43
N GLU A 48 22.06 -7.49 -8.28
CA GLU A 48 22.38 -8.48 -9.33
C GLU A 48 23.38 -7.92 -10.35
N TRP A 49 23.23 -6.67 -10.78
CA TRP A 49 24.15 -6.05 -11.75
C TRP A 49 25.57 -5.90 -11.19
N CYS A 50 25.71 -5.54 -9.91
CA CYS A 50 27.00 -5.52 -9.25
C CYS A 50 27.63 -6.92 -9.24
N ALA A 51 26.86 -7.95 -8.88
CA ALA A 51 27.35 -9.32 -8.80
C ALA A 51 27.65 -9.97 -10.17
N LYS A 52 26.98 -9.52 -11.25
CA LYS A 52 27.11 -10.07 -12.60
C LYS A 52 27.43 -8.97 -13.62
N PRO A 53 28.69 -8.49 -13.68
CA PRO A 53 29.10 -7.51 -14.68
C PRO A 53 28.86 -8.02 -16.11
N LEU A 54 28.45 -7.09 -16.98
CA LEU A 54 28.26 -7.36 -18.41
C LEU A 54 29.62 -7.54 -19.10
N THR A 55 29.69 -8.43 -20.09
CA THR A 55 30.85 -8.60 -20.97
C THR A 55 30.58 -8.14 -22.40
N ASP A 56 29.33 -7.78 -22.70
CA ASP A 56 28.85 -7.43 -24.03
C ASP A 56 28.96 -5.92 -24.22
N LEU A 57 29.82 -5.49 -25.14
CA LEU A 57 30.12 -4.08 -25.38
C LEU A 57 28.86 -3.27 -25.72
N SER A 58 27.99 -3.80 -26.58
CA SER A 58 26.78 -3.10 -27.01
C SER A 58 25.82 -2.87 -25.83
N LYS A 59 25.72 -3.85 -24.91
CA LYS A 59 24.89 -3.69 -23.70
C LYS A 59 25.50 -2.73 -22.68
N ILE A 60 26.83 -2.67 -22.61
CA ILE A 60 27.53 -1.70 -21.75
C ILE A 60 27.29 -0.28 -22.27
N GLN A 61 27.49 -0.05 -23.57
CA GLN A 61 27.25 1.25 -24.21
C GLN A 61 25.80 1.69 -24.03
N ALA A 62 24.83 0.83 -24.32
CA ALA A 62 23.41 1.15 -24.13
C ALA A 62 23.07 1.56 -22.68
N ARG A 63 23.71 0.95 -21.66
CA ARG A 63 23.53 1.39 -20.26
C ARG A 63 24.17 2.74 -20.00
N GLN A 64 25.37 2.97 -20.54
CA GLN A 64 26.09 4.24 -20.38
C GLN A 64 25.33 5.39 -21.04
N ASP A 65 24.73 5.18 -22.21
CA ASP A 65 23.92 6.18 -22.92
C ASP A 65 22.69 6.60 -22.09
N ILE A 66 22.01 5.64 -21.45
CA ILE A 66 20.88 5.93 -20.54
C ILE A 66 21.34 6.68 -19.30
N VAL A 67 22.50 6.34 -18.74
CA VAL A 67 23.03 7.07 -17.58
C VAL A 67 23.42 8.49 -17.98
N ALA A 68 24.08 8.67 -19.11
CA ALA A 68 24.48 9.97 -19.63
C ALA A 68 23.28 10.89 -19.83
N SER A 69 22.18 10.39 -20.41
CA SER A 69 20.97 11.20 -20.61
C SER A 69 20.34 11.71 -19.30
N PHE A 70 20.39 10.92 -18.22
CA PHE A 70 19.94 11.37 -16.89
C PHE A 70 20.94 12.26 -16.14
N VAL A 71 22.23 12.22 -16.51
CA VAL A 71 23.24 13.14 -15.96
C VAL A 71 23.14 14.51 -16.62
N GLU A 72 22.73 14.56 -17.88
CA GLU A 72 22.51 15.80 -18.63
C GLU A 72 21.16 16.45 -18.28
N ASP A 73 20.15 15.66 -17.89
CA ASP A 73 18.81 16.13 -17.52
C ASP A 73 18.42 15.70 -16.09
N ASP A 74 18.87 16.50 -15.11
CA ASP A 74 18.57 16.30 -13.69
C ASP A 74 17.07 16.43 -13.38
N GLU A 75 16.31 17.21 -14.16
CA GLU A 75 14.88 17.41 -13.94
C GLU A 75 14.09 16.15 -14.34
N ALA A 76 14.43 15.55 -15.49
CA ALA A 76 13.88 14.27 -15.91
C ALA A 76 14.21 13.17 -14.88
N LEU A 77 15.44 13.13 -14.36
CA LEU A 77 15.83 12.19 -13.31
C LEU A 77 14.99 12.39 -12.04
N SER A 78 14.86 13.62 -11.56
CA SER A 78 14.09 13.94 -10.36
C SER A 78 12.62 13.53 -10.51
N SER A 79 12.01 13.91 -11.63
CA SER A 79 10.62 13.60 -11.97
C SER A 79 10.39 12.08 -12.03
N LEU A 80 11.26 11.35 -12.72
CA LEU A 80 11.19 9.90 -12.79
C LEU A 80 11.35 9.25 -11.41
N ARG A 81 12.25 9.76 -10.57
CA ARG A 81 12.44 9.24 -9.20
C ARG A 81 11.20 9.46 -8.33
N VAL A 82 10.47 10.57 -8.51
CA VAL A 82 9.19 10.80 -7.83
C VAL A 82 8.14 9.79 -8.33
N GLY A 83 8.02 9.61 -9.64
CA GLY A 83 7.11 8.60 -10.21
C GLY A 83 7.44 7.18 -9.75
N LEU A 84 8.70 6.79 -9.72
CA LEU A 84 9.11 5.46 -9.25
C LEU A 84 8.83 5.23 -7.76
N LYS A 85 8.73 6.26 -6.92
CA LYS A 85 8.32 6.09 -5.50
C LYS A 85 6.87 5.66 -5.37
N SER A 86 5.99 6.06 -6.30
CA SER A 86 4.59 5.63 -6.29
C SER A 86 4.46 4.18 -6.76
N VAL A 87 5.39 3.71 -7.60
CA VAL A 87 5.55 2.29 -7.95
C VAL A 87 6.23 1.54 -6.80
N CYS A 88 5.49 1.33 -5.73
CA CYS A 88 5.97 0.58 -4.58
C CYS A 88 5.37 -0.83 -4.54
N GLY A 89 6.18 -1.79 -4.07
CA GLY A 89 5.74 -3.17 -3.86
C GLY A 89 6.46 -4.20 -4.72
N ASP A 90 6.47 -5.43 -4.21
CA ASP A 90 6.97 -6.60 -4.93
C ASP A 90 5.80 -7.18 -5.73
N VAL A 91 5.66 -6.76 -6.99
CA VAL A 91 4.53 -7.18 -7.86
C VAL A 91 4.48 -8.70 -7.98
N GLN A 92 5.63 -9.37 -7.94
CA GLN A 92 5.70 -10.82 -8.05
C GLN A 92 5.06 -11.50 -6.83
N ARG A 93 5.32 -10.95 -5.63
CA ARG A 93 4.64 -11.39 -4.40
C ARG A 93 3.12 -11.17 -4.48
N VAL A 94 2.66 -10.04 -5.05
CA VAL A 94 1.23 -9.76 -5.21
C VAL A 94 0.59 -10.76 -6.17
N LEU A 95 1.22 -10.99 -7.33
CA LEU A 95 0.75 -11.96 -8.33
C LEU A 95 0.70 -13.39 -7.78
N ASP A 96 1.71 -13.81 -7.02
CA ASP A 96 1.74 -15.14 -6.40
C ASP A 96 0.63 -15.36 -5.37
N LYS A 97 0.24 -14.30 -4.66
CA LYS A 97 -0.91 -14.34 -3.76
C LYS A 97 -2.22 -14.41 -4.52
N ILE A 98 -2.39 -13.60 -5.57
CA ILE A 98 -3.59 -13.58 -6.42
C ILE A 98 -3.84 -14.98 -7.01
N LYS A 99 -2.79 -15.63 -7.53
CA LYS A 99 -2.88 -16.99 -8.08
C LYS A 99 -3.35 -18.05 -7.08
N LYS A 100 -3.13 -17.84 -5.78
CA LYS A 100 -3.51 -18.80 -4.73
C LYS A 100 -4.89 -18.48 -4.15
N LYS A 101 -4.99 -17.34 -3.46
CA LYS A 101 -6.18 -16.82 -2.77
C LYS A 101 -6.03 -15.30 -2.62
N GLY A 102 -6.14 -14.58 -3.73
CA GLY A 102 -6.12 -13.11 -3.71
C GLY A 102 -7.32 -12.55 -2.97
N THR A 103 -7.10 -11.47 -2.21
CA THR A 103 -8.18 -10.66 -1.62
C THR A 103 -8.30 -9.32 -2.37
N LEU A 104 -9.32 -8.52 -2.04
CA LEU A 104 -9.47 -7.15 -2.59
C LEU A 104 -8.25 -6.29 -2.33
N LYS A 105 -7.54 -6.51 -1.22
CA LYS A 105 -6.26 -5.85 -0.93
C LYS A 105 -5.22 -6.12 -2.00
N GLU A 106 -5.01 -7.38 -2.39
CA GLU A 106 -4.02 -7.71 -3.41
C GLU A 106 -4.41 -7.15 -4.79
N MET A 107 -5.71 -7.09 -5.11
CA MET A 107 -6.19 -6.45 -6.33
C MET A 107 -5.95 -4.94 -6.30
N TYR A 108 -6.21 -4.28 -5.17
CA TYR A 108 -5.88 -2.86 -4.98
C TYR A 108 -4.37 -2.60 -5.08
N ASP A 109 -3.54 -3.42 -4.44
CA ASP A 109 -2.07 -3.29 -4.51
C ASP A 109 -1.58 -3.41 -5.97
N LEU A 110 -2.16 -4.33 -6.76
CA LEU A 110 -1.88 -4.46 -8.19
C LEU A 110 -2.38 -3.26 -9.00
N TYR A 111 -3.58 -2.76 -8.70
CA TYR A 111 -4.14 -1.55 -9.30
C TYR A 111 -3.22 -0.34 -9.11
N VAL A 112 -2.78 -0.08 -7.87
CA VAL A 112 -1.84 1.01 -7.55
C VAL A 112 -0.52 0.83 -8.29
N PHE A 113 0.00 -0.40 -8.35
CA PHE A 113 1.23 -0.70 -9.08
C PHE A 113 1.10 -0.35 -10.57
N VAL A 114 0.05 -0.83 -11.24
CA VAL A 114 -0.16 -0.57 -12.68
C VAL A 114 -0.41 0.92 -12.96
N ARG A 115 -1.18 1.61 -12.11
CA ARG A 115 -1.36 3.07 -12.20
C ARG A 115 -0.03 3.81 -12.06
N GLY A 116 0.82 3.40 -11.11
CA GLY A 116 2.16 3.98 -10.96
C GLY A 116 3.03 3.73 -12.19
N VAL A 117 2.98 2.54 -12.80
CA VAL A 117 3.71 2.23 -14.05
C VAL A 117 3.23 3.12 -15.19
N LYS A 118 1.92 3.38 -15.29
CA LYS A 118 1.36 4.32 -16.27
C LYS A 118 1.94 5.72 -16.08
N THR A 119 1.93 6.26 -14.86
CA THR A 119 2.56 7.55 -14.54
C THR A 119 4.05 7.56 -14.91
N VAL A 120 4.78 6.49 -14.60
CA VAL A 120 6.20 6.39 -14.97
C VAL A 120 6.39 6.43 -16.49
N SER A 121 5.54 5.74 -17.27
CA SER A 121 5.62 5.76 -18.73
C SER A 121 5.41 7.16 -19.32
N GLU A 122 4.53 7.96 -18.71
CA GLU A 122 4.27 9.35 -19.10
C GLU A 122 5.46 10.27 -18.78
N LEU A 123 6.15 10.01 -17.66
CA LEU A 123 7.34 10.74 -17.22
C LEU A 123 8.61 10.39 -18.00
N LEU A 124 8.61 9.33 -18.81
CA LEU A 124 9.72 9.02 -19.70
C LEU A 124 9.69 9.98 -20.90
N SER A 125 10.43 11.08 -20.78
CA SER A 125 10.57 12.13 -21.80
C SER A 125 11.79 11.94 -22.72
N LEU A 126 12.80 11.20 -22.28
CA LEU A 126 14.08 11.05 -22.98
C LEU A 126 14.00 10.07 -24.16
N ASP A 127 14.55 10.46 -25.32
CA ASP A 127 14.54 9.64 -26.54
C ASP A 127 15.26 8.29 -26.38
N THR A 128 16.34 8.27 -25.58
CA THR A 128 17.07 7.04 -25.23
C THR A 128 16.19 5.99 -24.54
N LEU A 129 15.04 6.40 -24.01
CA LEU A 129 14.08 5.55 -23.30
C LEU A 129 12.81 5.27 -24.10
N ALA A 130 12.73 5.68 -25.37
CA ALA A 130 11.53 5.53 -26.20
C ALA A 130 11.06 4.07 -26.30
N SER A 131 11.98 3.11 -26.37
CA SER A 131 11.67 1.67 -26.39
C SER A 131 11.08 1.16 -25.08
N TYR A 132 11.56 1.68 -23.93
CA TYR A 132 10.99 1.36 -22.63
C TYR A 132 9.63 2.00 -22.46
N LYS A 133 9.46 3.26 -22.90
CA LYS A 133 8.18 3.97 -22.88
C LYS A 133 7.11 3.19 -23.62
N SER A 134 7.35 2.82 -24.89
CA SER A 134 6.39 2.05 -25.68
C SER A 134 6.05 0.69 -25.06
N SER A 135 7.05 0.00 -24.50
CA SER A 135 6.84 -1.28 -23.81
C SER A 135 5.96 -1.12 -22.56
N LEU A 136 6.23 -0.11 -21.73
CA LEU A 136 5.44 0.18 -20.53
C LEU A 136 4.02 0.60 -20.88
N THR A 137 3.85 1.48 -21.88
CA THR A 137 2.53 1.90 -22.36
C THR A 137 1.72 0.68 -22.81
N SER A 138 2.29 -0.19 -23.65
CA SER A 138 1.61 -1.40 -24.11
C SER A 138 1.23 -2.34 -22.96
N CYS A 139 2.10 -2.53 -21.96
CA CYS A 139 1.75 -3.30 -20.77
C CYS A 139 0.60 -2.68 -19.97
N THR A 140 0.57 -1.35 -19.83
CA THR A 140 -0.52 -0.67 -19.11
C THR A 140 -1.85 -0.71 -19.84
N GLU A 141 -1.83 -0.64 -21.18
CA GLU A 141 -3.02 -0.81 -22.02
C GLU A 141 -3.62 -2.22 -21.89
N GLN A 142 -2.78 -3.25 -21.85
CA GLN A 142 -3.24 -4.63 -21.60
C GLN A 142 -3.91 -4.81 -20.24
N CYS A 143 -3.60 -3.96 -19.26
CA CYS A 143 -4.20 -3.99 -17.94
C CYS A 143 -5.39 -3.04 -17.78
N GLU A 144 -5.81 -2.31 -18.81
CA GLU A 144 -6.84 -1.27 -18.70
C GLU A 144 -8.19 -1.82 -18.24
N GLN A 145 -8.60 -2.99 -18.74
CA GLN A 145 -9.82 -3.66 -18.29
C GLN A 145 -9.80 -4.01 -16.80
N MET A 146 -8.64 -4.44 -16.30
CA MET A 146 -8.44 -4.74 -14.88
C MET A 146 -8.50 -3.46 -14.04
N LEU A 147 -7.92 -2.36 -14.51
CA LEU A 147 -7.99 -1.06 -13.84
C LEU A 147 -9.45 -0.60 -13.69
N ASN A 148 -10.20 -0.63 -14.79
CA ASN A 148 -11.61 -0.25 -14.80
C ASN A 148 -12.43 -1.14 -13.85
N LEU A 149 -12.22 -2.46 -13.89
CA LEU A 149 -12.90 -3.38 -12.98
C LEU A 149 -12.59 -3.06 -11.50
N CYS A 150 -11.33 -2.77 -11.17
CA CYS A 150 -10.96 -2.41 -9.80
C CYS A 150 -11.65 -1.12 -9.35
N GLU A 151 -11.74 -0.11 -10.22
CA GLU A 151 -12.43 1.16 -9.92
C GLU A 151 -13.93 1.00 -9.72
N THR A 152 -14.57 0.10 -10.47
CA THR A 152 -16.00 -0.18 -10.30
C THR A 152 -16.28 -1.02 -9.05
N VAL A 153 -15.42 -2.00 -8.76
CA VAL A 153 -15.66 -3.00 -7.71
C VAL A 153 -15.16 -2.54 -6.35
N ILE A 154 -14.01 -1.87 -6.25
CA ILE A 154 -13.38 -1.52 -4.96
C ILE A 154 -13.78 -0.09 -4.58
N ASP A 155 -14.18 0.10 -3.32
CA ASP A 155 -14.38 1.45 -2.79
C ASP A 155 -13.03 2.16 -2.56
N MET A 156 -12.68 3.03 -3.50
CA MET A 156 -11.44 3.82 -3.47
C MET A 156 -11.42 4.89 -2.37
N LYS A 157 -12.58 5.24 -1.77
CA LYS A 157 -12.65 6.22 -0.67
C LYS A 157 -12.21 5.60 0.66
N LEU A 158 -12.50 4.31 0.85
CA LEU A 158 -12.12 3.57 2.06
C LEU A 158 -10.72 2.95 1.96
N ALA A 159 -10.28 2.59 0.76
CA ALA A 159 -8.93 2.08 0.56
C ALA A 159 -7.86 3.18 0.80
N PRO A 160 -6.71 2.89 1.42
CA PRO A 160 -6.23 1.58 1.87
C PRO A 160 -6.58 1.24 3.33
N ARG A 161 -7.43 2.03 4.01
CA ARG A 161 -7.83 1.77 5.40
C ARG A 161 -8.68 0.51 5.51
N ASP A 162 -9.60 0.34 4.59
CA ASP A 162 -10.42 -0.86 4.46
C ASP A 162 -10.61 -1.26 2.99
N PHE A 163 -10.79 -2.55 2.72
CA PHE A 163 -10.93 -3.08 1.36
C PHE A 163 -12.31 -3.69 1.21
N VAL A 164 -13.26 -2.87 0.78
CA VAL A 164 -14.68 -3.22 0.66
C VAL A 164 -15.12 -3.07 -0.80
N VAL A 165 -16.17 -3.80 -1.16
CA VAL A 165 -16.83 -3.64 -2.45
C VAL A 165 -17.61 -2.33 -2.47
N ASN A 166 -17.55 -1.61 -3.59
CA ASN A 166 -18.29 -0.37 -3.81
C ASN A 166 -19.80 -0.63 -3.76
N ASP A 167 -20.53 0.20 -3.01
CA ASP A 167 -22.00 0.14 -2.90
C ASP A 167 -22.70 0.25 -4.27
N SER A 168 -22.13 1.04 -5.16
CA SER A 168 -22.66 1.36 -6.48
C SER A 168 -22.45 0.22 -7.50
N PHE A 169 -21.80 -0.87 -7.08
CA PHE A 169 -21.54 -2.02 -7.96
C PHE A 169 -22.81 -2.84 -8.26
N SER A 170 -23.74 -2.93 -7.32
CA SER A 170 -24.99 -3.69 -7.46
C SER A 170 -26.11 -2.97 -6.72
N GLU A 171 -27.32 -2.96 -7.30
CA GLU A 171 -28.52 -2.41 -6.68
C GLU A 171 -28.80 -3.08 -5.32
N GLU A 172 -28.65 -4.42 -5.24
CA GLU A 172 -28.79 -5.17 -3.98
C GLU A 172 -27.79 -4.73 -2.89
N LEU A 173 -26.56 -4.37 -3.28
CA LEU A 173 -25.55 -3.89 -2.32
C LEU A 173 -25.84 -2.46 -1.86
N ALA A 174 -26.35 -1.62 -2.75
CA ALA A 174 -26.77 -0.26 -2.42
C ALA A 174 -27.94 -0.28 -1.44
N GLU A 175 -28.96 -1.11 -1.68
CA GLU A 175 -30.10 -1.29 -0.77
C GLU A 175 -29.66 -1.78 0.62
N LEU A 176 -28.81 -2.82 0.66
CA LEU A 176 -28.26 -3.32 1.93
C LEU A 176 -27.44 -2.27 2.67
N LYS A 177 -26.68 -1.45 1.93
CA LYS A 177 -25.88 -0.37 2.52
C LYS A 177 -26.76 0.72 3.11
N GLU A 178 -27.82 1.11 2.42
CA GLU A 178 -28.82 2.08 2.90
C GLU A 178 -29.52 1.56 4.17
N GLU A 179 -29.95 0.30 4.19
CA GLU A 179 -30.55 -0.32 5.38
C GLU A 179 -29.58 -0.34 6.57
N MET A 180 -28.32 -0.66 6.30
CA MET A 180 -27.28 -0.72 7.33
C MET A 180 -26.93 0.68 7.86
N ASP A 181 -26.89 1.70 7.00
CA ASP A 181 -26.65 3.09 7.39
C ASP A 181 -27.82 3.64 8.21
N LYS A 182 -29.07 3.36 7.80
CA LYS A 182 -30.27 3.70 8.58
C LYS A 182 -30.26 3.06 9.97
N THR A 183 -29.97 1.76 10.04
CA THR A 183 -29.86 1.05 11.33
C THR A 183 -28.75 1.65 12.21
N THR A 184 -27.65 2.09 11.59
CA THR A 184 -26.54 2.73 12.31
C THR A 184 -26.94 4.11 12.84
N GLU A 185 -27.74 4.88 12.10
CA GLU A 185 -28.34 6.14 12.58
C GLU A 185 -29.29 5.90 13.75
N GLU A 186 -30.21 4.92 13.64
CA GLU A 186 -31.12 4.55 14.72
C GLU A 186 -30.36 4.16 16.00
N ILE A 187 -29.25 3.42 15.88
CA ILE A 187 -28.38 3.07 17.01
C ILE A 187 -27.72 4.33 17.62
N GLN A 188 -27.33 5.30 16.81
CA GLN A 188 -26.73 6.54 17.30
C GLN A 188 -27.75 7.43 18.01
N ASP A 189 -29.00 7.47 17.52
CA ASP A 189 -30.10 8.18 18.16
C ASP A 189 -30.42 7.56 19.52
N GLU A 190 -30.58 6.23 19.59
CA GLU A 190 -30.77 5.47 20.85
C GLU A 190 -29.59 5.68 21.82
N TYR A 191 -28.37 5.74 21.30
CA TYR A 191 -27.19 6.05 22.11
C TYR A 191 -27.24 7.48 22.70
N ALA A 192 -27.67 8.46 21.91
CA ALA A 192 -27.82 9.84 22.37
C ALA A 192 -28.94 9.98 23.42
N GLU A 193 -30.07 9.29 23.21
CA GLU A 193 -31.17 9.22 24.18
C GLU A 193 -30.71 8.57 25.49
N ALA A 194 -30.01 7.44 25.42
CA ALA A 194 -29.45 6.77 26.59
C ALA A 194 -28.45 7.65 27.35
N GLN A 195 -27.61 8.42 26.65
CA GLN A 195 -26.70 9.38 27.29
C GLN A 195 -27.45 10.50 28.02
N ASN A 196 -28.51 11.03 27.40
CA ASN A 196 -29.33 12.09 27.99
C ASN A 196 -30.09 11.59 29.21
N LEU A 197 -30.72 10.42 29.12
CA LEU A 197 -31.45 9.77 30.21
C LEU A 197 -30.52 9.43 31.38
N TRP A 198 -29.31 8.93 31.09
CA TRP A 198 -28.31 8.72 32.12
C TRP A 198 -27.92 10.02 32.83
N SER A 199 -27.69 11.09 32.07
CA SER A 199 -27.32 12.39 32.62
C SER A 199 -28.43 13.03 33.46
N SER A 200 -29.69 12.93 33.04
CA SER A 200 -30.84 13.51 33.76
C SER A 200 -31.12 12.78 35.06
N GLU A 201 -31.11 11.44 35.05
CA GLU A 201 -31.45 10.62 36.21
C GLU A 201 -30.32 10.53 37.24
N THR A 202 -29.06 10.53 36.78
CA THR A 202 -27.92 10.26 37.68
C THR A 202 -27.04 11.46 37.99
N GLY A 203 -27.26 12.59 37.29
CA GLY A 203 -26.39 13.78 37.31
C GLY A 203 -24.95 13.50 36.85
N ALA A 204 -24.70 12.35 36.23
CA ALA A 204 -23.39 11.93 35.76
C ALA A 204 -23.07 12.53 34.38
N LYS A 205 -21.82 12.37 33.93
CA LYS A 205 -21.39 12.95 32.64
C LYS A 205 -21.89 12.06 31.49
N LEU A 206 -22.25 12.68 30.36
CA LEU A 206 -22.63 11.94 29.15
C LEU A 206 -21.52 10.98 28.68
N SER A 207 -20.25 11.33 28.94
CA SER A 207 -19.08 10.50 28.60
C SER A 207 -19.00 9.15 29.32
N ASP A 208 -19.83 8.94 30.33
CA ASP A 208 -19.86 7.70 31.10
C ASP A 208 -20.57 6.58 30.32
N VAL A 209 -21.55 6.88 29.47
CA VAL A 209 -22.15 5.88 28.58
C VAL A 209 -21.36 5.84 27.27
N ARG A 210 -20.86 4.65 26.91
CA ARG A 210 -20.10 4.42 25.69
C ARG A 210 -20.77 3.36 24.83
N LEU A 211 -20.90 3.63 23.54
CA LEU A 211 -21.28 2.63 22.55
C LEU A 211 -20.04 1.79 22.18
N GLU A 212 -20.09 0.49 22.46
CA GLU A 212 -19.05 -0.46 22.07
C GLU A 212 -19.66 -1.53 21.15
N GLN A 213 -18.82 -2.09 20.27
CA GLN A 213 -19.21 -3.16 19.34
C GLN A 213 -18.45 -4.43 19.72
N ASP A 214 -19.16 -5.55 19.81
CA ASP A 214 -18.56 -6.85 20.05
C ASP A 214 -17.93 -7.42 18.77
N LYS A 215 -17.05 -8.42 18.93
CA LYS A 215 -16.41 -9.14 17.81
C LYS A 215 -17.42 -9.84 16.91
N ASN A 216 -18.60 -10.17 17.43
CA ASN A 216 -19.70 -10.79 16.68
C ASN A 216 -20.62 -9.75 16.00
N GLY A 217 -20.29 -8.45 16.06
CA GLY A 217 -21.02 -7.39 15.38
C GLY A 217 -22.18 -6.78 16.17
N GLY A 218 -22.51 -7.30 17.35
CA GLY A 218 -23.55 -6.72 18.22
C GLY A 218 -23.09 -5.41 18.88
N TYR A 219 -24.01 -4.46 19.03
CA TYR A 219 -23.78 -3.21 19.75
C TYR A 219 -24.27 -3.32 21.19
N TYR A 220 -23.53 -2.72 22.12
CA TYR A 220 -23.93 -2.62 23.52
C TYR A 220 -23.47 -1.31 24.14
N LEU A 221 -24.24 -0.85 25.12
CA LEU A 221 -23.90 0.31 25.92
C LEU A 221 -23.10 -0.13 27.13
N ARG A 222 -21.92 0.47 27.30
CA ARG A 222 -21.05 0.27 28.44
C ARG A 222 -21.12 1.47 29.38
N ILE A 223 -21.29 1.20 30.67
CA ILE A 223 -21.34 2.19 31.74
C ILE A 223 -20.23 1.86 32.77
N PRO A 224 -19.49 2.84 33.33
CA PRO A 224 -18.45 2.60 34.32
C PRO A 224 -19.03 2.11 35.66
N ASP A 225 -18.40 1.06 36.18
CA ASP A 225 -18.95 0.14 37.18
C ASP A 225 -19.02 0.67 38.62
N SER A 226 -18.45 1.84 38.93
CA SER A 226 -18.17 2.18 40.33
C SER A 226 -19.42 2.41 41.22
N ASN A 227 -20.59 2.72 40.65
CA ASN A 227 -21.87 2.85 41.38
C ASN A 227 -23.11 2.79 40.45
N ALA A 228 -22.95 2.37 39.19
CA ALA A 228 -24.00 2.49 38.17
C ALA A 228 -25.22 1.60 38.46
N GLU A 229 -25.02 0.37 38.93
CA GLU A 229 -26.11 -0.56 39.24
C GLU A 229 -27.03 -0.05 40.35
N LYS A 230 -26.46 0.56 41.41
CA LYS A 230 -27.25 1.17 42.50
C LYS A 230 -28.07 2.37 42.03
N LYS A 231 -27.53 3.15 41.08
CA LYS A 231 -28.23 4.29 40.51
C LYS A 231 -29.37 3.84 39.59
N LEU A 232 -29.15 2.84 38.75
CA LEU A 232 -30.18 2.25 37.88
C LEU A 232 -31.35 1.67 38.67
N ARG A 233 -31.08 0.92 39.75
CA ARG A 233 -32.14 0.36 40.62
C ARG A 233 -32.98 1.40 41.37
N ASN A 234 -32.48 2.64 41.49
CA ASN A 234 -33.20 3.73 42.14
C ASN A 234 -34.06 4.55 41.15
N ILE A 235 -33.89 4.37 39.84
CA ILE A 235 -34.76 4.94 38.82
C ILE A 235 -36.05 4.13 38.83
N GLY A 236 -37.16 4.79 39.21
CA GLY A 236 -38.43 4.15 39.56
C GLY A 236 -39.15 3.41 38.44
N GLU A 237 -38.67 3.50 37.20
CA GLU A 237 -39.30 2.88 36.02
C GLU A 237 -38.94 1.41 35.80
N PHE A 238 -37.88 0.89 36.45
CA PHE A 238 -37.42 -0.50 36.26
C PHE A 238 -37.68 -1.42 37.47
N ARG A 239 -38.70 -1.11 38.27
CA ARG A 239 -39.16 -1.97 39.38
C ARG A 239 -40.20 -2.99 38.96
#